data_AF-A0A2N0PWT8-F1
#
_entry.id   AF-A0A2N0PWT8-F1
#
_cell.length_a   1.000
_cell.length_b   1.000
_cell.length_c   1.000
_cell.angle_alpha   90.00
_cell.angle_beta   90.00
_cell.angle_gamma   90.00
#
_symmetry.space_group_name_H-M   'P 1'
#
loop_
_entity.id
_entity.type
_entity.pdbx_description
1 polymer ?
#
loop_
_entity_poly.entity_id
_entity_poly.type
_entity_poly.pdbx_seq_one_letter_code
_entity_poly.pdbx_strand_id
1 'polypeptide(L)'
;MEDNKIREAVQFLSEGDKATRKGWFKKPEWDVAGQNYEKAASCFKAARSYDQAIQAYQKASDALFKSDSLYMAAKTMESAANLAAQQLKQPERASEMYKKASDLYQAHMTPDRAGEMLENAARALEPVSVDGAIDYYVAACNLFESEDRGRFAVDTFKKTIAIMIKNKRYAEAVDIMHRLSKIYLGINHQQGLNKTYLSIIITLLALEDEVEAKKQFQLFCQNAFIQSEESAISSSLLDAFEQGDQDLLDQVVRRPIVTYLDNNVAKLSREIQVPGGLSKPPPTTYIPPPKPITSNNDRLQGHEQKNDFPIYNQHQNDSYFLHNQEQKGNLNDFAEKKSNSLHDQLQKNDKRLPDENAPYNISDKAEVLPTGDQIHLPSSTTPVPPSHSNSNQNTSIEEDNGELC
;
A
#
# COMPACT_ATOMS: atom_id res chain seq x y z
N MET A 1 36.37 3.79 16.84
CA MET A 1 34.97 3.78 17.35
C MET A 1 34.20 2.60 16.77
N GLU A 2 34.31 2.36 15.47
CA GLU A 2 33.73 1.20 14.77
C GLU A 2 34.19 -0.15 15.34
N ASP A 3 35.50 -0.35 15.55
CA ASP A 3 36.04 -1.59 16.15
C ASP A 3 35.50 -1.91 17.55
N ASN A 4 35.18 -0.88 18.35
CA ASN A 4 34.56 -1.08 19.66
C ASN A 4 33.12 -1.59 19.50
N LYS A 5 32.38 -1.02 18.54
CA LYS A 5 31.00 -1.44 18.25
C LYS A 5 30.92 -2.83 17.67
N ILE A 6 31.86 -3.22 16.80
CA ILE A 6 31.95 -4.60 16.30
C ILE A 6 32.21 -5.57 17.45
N ARG A 7 33.13 -5.26 18.38
CA ARG A 7 33.40 -6.10 19.55
C ARG A 7 32.17 -6.24 20.46
N GLU A 8 31.48 -5.14 20.76
CA GLU A 8 30.22 -5.16 21.51
C GLU A 8 29.17 -6.03 20.80
N ALA A 9 29.04 -5.91 19.48
CA ALA A 9 28.09 -6.69 18.70
C ALA A 9 28.37 -8.20 18.79
N VAL A 10 29.64 -8.60 18.67
CA VAL A 10 30.07 -10.01 18.79
C VAL A 10 29.79 -10.55 20.20
N GLN A 11 29.98 -9.73 21.24
CA GLN A 11 29.64 -10.13 22.60
C GLN A 11 28.14 -10.40 22.74
N PHE A 12 27.29 -9.48 22.28
CA PHE A 12 25.84 -9.66 22.32
C PHE A 12 25.38 -10.86 21.47
N LEU A 13 25.98 -11.10 20.30
CA LEU A 13 25.71 -12.33 19.53
C LEU A 13 26.03 -13.58 20.34
N SER A 14 27.17 -13.62 21.02
CA SER A 14 27.58 -14.76 21.85
C SER A 14 26.63 -14.99 23.02
N GLU A 15 26.18 -13.91 23.68
CA GLU A 15 25.20 -13.97 24.76
C GLU A 15 23.83 -14.47 24.25
N GLY A 16 23.40 -14.00 23.08
CA GLY A 16 22.20 -14.51 22.41
C GLY A 16 22.32 -16.01 22.07
N ASP A 17 23.43 -16.42 21.44
CA ASP A 17 23.68 -17.82 21.08
C ASP A 17 23.67 -18.72 22.33
N LYS A 18 24.27 -18.26 23.45
CA LYS A 18 24.22 -18.96 24.75
C LYS A 18 22.79 -19.12 25.28
N ALA A 19 21.95 -18.08 25.16
CA ALA A 19 20.56 -18.13 25.60
C ALA A 19 19.72 -19.13 24.78
N THR A 20 20.07 -19.39 23.52
CA THR A 20 19.39 -20.40 22.68
C THR A 20 19.76 -21.86 22.98
N ARG A 21 20.82 -22.11 23.76
CA ARG A 21 21.31 -23.48 24.00
C ARG A 21 20.34 -24.26 24.88
N LYS A 22 20.00 -25.47 24.42
CA LYS A 22 19.27 -26.46 25.22
C LYS A 22 20.27 -27.24 26.08
N GLY A 23 20.03 -27.31 27.38
CA GLY A 23 20.75 -28.16 28.31
C GLY A 23 19.85 -29.25 28.91
N TRP A 24 20.44 -30.20 29.64
CA TRP A 24 19.70 -31.29 30.29
C TRP A 24 18.59 -30.78 31.24
N PHE A 25 18.79 -29.60 31.84
CA PHE A 25 17.81 -28.95 32.73
C PHE A 25 17.47 -27.50 32.35
N LYS A 26 18.02 -26.98 31.24
CA LYS A 26 17.84 -25.59 30.82
C LYS A 26 17.12 -25.53 29.47
N LYS A 27 15.93 -24.90 29.47
CA LYS A 27 15.21 -24.57 28.23
C LYS A 27 15.84 -23.31 27.60
N PRO A 28 15.81 -23.19 26.26
CA PRO A 28 16.20 -21.96 25.60
C PRO A 28 15.41 -20.75 26.12
N GLU A 29 16.10 -19.64 26.37
CA GLU A 29 15.53 -18.36 26.77
C GLU A 29 15.40 -17.47 25.53
N TRP A 30 14.38 -17.75 24.70
CA TRP A 30 14.22 -17.11 23.39
C TRP A 30 14.04 -15.59 23.46
N ASP A 31 13.34 -15.08 24.47
CA ASP A 31 13.20 -13.62 24.70
C ASP A 31 14.56 -12.95 24.96
N VAL A 32 15.38 -13.58 25.79
CA VAL A 32 16.73 -13.09 26.11
C VAL A 32 17.63 -13.16 24.88
N ALA A 33 17.50 -14.23 24.08
CA ALA A 33 18.23 -14.35 22.82
C ALA A 33 17.84 -13.22 21.85
N GLY A 34 16.53 -12.99 21.65
CA GLY A 34 16.01 -11.94 20.77
C GLY A 34 16.56 -10.56 21.14
N GLN A 35 16.47 -10.17 22.41
CA GLN A 35 16.98 -8.87 22.89
C GLN A 35 18.49 -8.70 22.67
N ASN A 36 19.28 -9.76 22.88
CA ASN A 36 20.72 -9.70 22.65
C ASN A 36 21.05 -9.61 21.16
N TYR A 37 20.36 -10.36 20.30
CA TYR A 37 20.55 -10.25 18.85
C TYR A 37 20.15 -8.87 18.31
N GLU A 38 19.10 -8.22 18.83
CA GLU A 38 18.76 -6.84 18.43
C GLU A 38 19.83 -5.82 18.85
N LYS A 39 20.39 -5.98 20.06
CA LYS A 39 21.53 -5.15 20.51
C LYS A 39 22.74 -5.36 19.60
N ALA A 40 23.04 -6.61 19.24
CA ALA A 40 24.10 -6.92 18.30
C ALA A 40 23.86 -6.27 16.93
N ALA A 41 22.65 -6.40 16.38
CA ALA A 41 22.27 -5.79 15.12
C ALA A 41 22.43 -4.25 15.14
N SER A 42 22.02 -3.62 16.23
CA SER A 42 22.18 -2.17 16.44
C SER A 42 23.65 -1.75 16.47
N CYS A 43 24.51 -2.52 17.13
CA CYS A 43 25.95 -2.26 17.15
C CYS A 43 26.62 -2.48 15.77
N PHE A 44 26.27 -3.56 15.04
CA PHE A 44 26.76 -3.77 13.68
C PHE A 44 26.30 -2.66 12.72
N LYS A 45 25.04 -2.23 12.83
CA LYS A 45 24.50 -1.11 12.05
C LYS A 45 25.24 0.19 12.35
N ALA A 46 25.53 0.48 13.62
CA ALA A 46 26.31 1.66 14.02
C ALA A 46 27.75 1.63 13.50
N ALA A 47 28.34 0.44 13.36
CA ALA A 47 29.63 0.21 12.74
C ALA A 47 29.57 0.09 11.20
N ARG A 48 28.41 0.35 10.58
CA ARG A 48 28.17 0.21 9.13
C ARG A 48 28.43 -1.19 8.55
N SER A 49 28.48 -2.21 9.40
CA SER A 49 28.55 -3.61 8.98
C SER A 49 27.14 -4.14 8.71
N TYR A 50 26.54 -3.68 7.61
CA TYR A 50 25.12 -3.90 7.33
C TYR A 50 24.75 -5.36 7.10
N ASP A 51 25.61 -6.16 6.46
CA ASP A 51 25.36 -7.60 6.29
C ASP A 51 25.30 -8.34 7.64
N GLN A 52 26.22 -8.02 8.56
CA GLN A 52 26.20 -8.61 9.90
C GLN A 52 24.99 -8.12 10.71
N ALA A 53 24.60 -6.85 10.54
CA ALA A 53 23.40 -6.31 11.16
C ALA A 53 22.13 -7.03 10.66
N ILE A 54 22.02 -7.29 9.36
CA ILE A 54 20.89 -8.04 8.78
C ILE A 54 20.85 -9.46 9.34
N GLN A 55 21.97 -10.18 9.37
CA GLN A 55 22.04 -11.53 9.93
C GLN A 55 21.63 -11.54 11.41
N ALA A 56 22.07 -10.56 12.19
CA ALA A 56 21.70 -10.41 13.59
C ALA A 56 20.20 -10.09 13.75
N TYR A 57 19.62 -9.23 12.91
CA TYR A 57 18.17 -8.98 12.89
C TYR A 57 17.36 -10.22 12.50
N GLN A 58 17.83 -11.02 11.55
CA GLN A 58 17.16 -12.29 11.19
C GLN A 58 17.17 -13.27 12.37
N LYS A 59 18.32 -13.43 13.05
CA LYS A 59 18.41 -14.22 14.28
C LYS A 59 17.48 -13.69 15.38
N ALA A 60 17.42 -12.37 15.55
CA ALA A 60 16.53 -11.72 16.51
C ALA A 60 15.06 -12.01 16.21
N SER A 61 14.63 -11.82 14.95
CA SER A 61 13.28 -12.12 14.49
C SER A 61 12.90 -13.59 14.73
N ASP A 62 13.79 -14.53 14.39
CA ASP A 62 13.53 -15.96 14.60
C ASP A 62 13.45 -16.32 16.10
N ALA A 63 14.24 -15.67 16.96
CA ALA A 63 14.16 -15.86 18.41
C ALA A 63 12.85 -15.29 18.99
N LEU A 64 12.46 -14.08 18.56
CA LEU A 64 11.20 -13.45 18.97
C LEU A 64 9.97 -14.24 18.51
N PHE A 65 10.03 -14.84 17.31
CA PHE A 65 8.99 -15.77 16.85
C PHE A 65 8.86 -16.97 17.79
N LYS A 66 9.99 -17.58 18.19
CA LYS A 66 10.01 -18.72 19.12
C LYS A 66 9.61 -18.38 20.55
N SER A 67 9.59 -17.10 20.90
CA SER A 67 9.05 -16.61 22.17
C SER A 67 7.62 -16.08 22.07
N ASP A 68 6.94 -16.31 20.94
CA ASP A 68 5.56 -15.89 20.69
C ASP A 68 5.37 -14.35 20.60
N SER A 69 6.46 -13.60 20.39
CA SER A 69 6.45 -12.15 20.19
C SER A 69 6.35 -11.78 18.70
N LEU A 70 5.27 -12.22 18.05
CA LEU A 70 5.10 -12.15 16.57
C LEU A 70 5.24 -10.73 16.01
N TYR A 71 4.64 -9.73 16.65
CA TYR A 71 4.74 -8.33 16.21
C TYR A 71 6.17 -7.81 16.23
N MET A 72 6.92 -8.12 17.31
CA MET A 72 8.32 -7.72 17.40
C MET A 72 9.17 -8.49 16.40
N ALA A 73 8.91 -9.78 16.20
CA ALA A 73 9.57 -10.56 15.16
C ALA A 73 9.38 -9.93 13.76
N ALA A 74 8.17 -9.47 13.43
CA ALA A 74 7.84 -8.80 12.19
C ALA A 74 8.61 -7.47 12.03
N LYS A 75 8.55 -6.61 13.06
CA LYS A 75 9.24 -5.30 13.08
C LYS A 75 10.75 -5.44 12.94
N THR A 76 11.32 -6.48 13.52
CA THR A 76 12.75 -6.76 13.47
C THR A 76 13.16 -7.29 12.09
N MET A 77 12.31 -8.11 11.45
CA MET A 77 12.50 -8.50 10.05
C MET A 77 12.36 -7.31 9.08
N GLU A 78 11.39 -6.43 9.30
CA GLU A 78 11.23 -5.17 8.56
C GLU A 78 12.50 -4.29 8.65
N SER A 79 13.13 -4.24 9.82
CA SER A 79 14.40 -3.53 10.02
C SER A 79 15.54 -4.14 9.19
N ALA A 80 15.59 -5.46 9.06
CA ALA A 80 16.54 -6.16 8.19
C ALA A 80 16.27 -5.85 6.70
N ALA A 81 15.01 -5.92 6.27
CA ALA A 81 14.59 -5.58 4.91
C ALA A 81 14.97 -4.15 4.51
N ASN A 82 14.71 -3.19 5.40
CA ASN A 82 15.07 -1.78 5.20
C ASN A 82 16.58 -1.60 5.01
N LEU A 83 17.43 -2.33 5.74
CA LEU A 83 18.88 -2.27 5.55
C LEU A 83 19.30 -2.84 4.19
N ALA A 84 18.74 -3.98 3.77
CA ALA A 84 19.03 -4.56 2.46
C ALA A 84 18.61 -3.62 1.31
N ALA A 85 17.41 -3.04 1.40
CA ALA A 85 16.89 -2.13 0.38
C ALA A 85 17.70 -0.82 0.30
N GLN A 86 17.97 -0.21 1.46
CA GLN A 86 18.47 1.17 1.50
C GLN A 86 20.00 1.26 1.53
N GLN A 87 20.66 0.38 2.28
CA GLN A 87 22.11 0.47 2.52
C GLN A 87 22.90 -0.45 1.59
N LEU A 88 22.41 -1.68 1.35
CA LEU A 88 23.08 -2.64 0.48
C LEU A 88 22.60 -2.59 -0.97
N LYS A 89 21.45 -1.96 -1.25
CA LYS A 89 20.82 -1.92 -2.57
C LYS A 89 20.61 -3.31 -3.16
N GLN A 90 20.14 -4.24 -2.33
CA GLN A 90 19.84 -5.63 -2.70
C GLN A 90 18.31 -5.83 -2.76
N PRO A 91 17.66 -5.49 -3.89
CA PRO A 91 16.20 -5.44 -3.98
C PRO A 91 15.52 -6.81 -3.78
N GLU A 92 16.07 -7.89 -4.34
CA GLU A 92 15.50 -9.24 -4.20
C GLU A 92 15.54 -9.69 -2.75
N ARG A 93 16.71 -9.57 -2.11
CA ARG A 93 16.90 -9.91 -0.69
C ARG A 93 16.01 -9.07 0.23
N ALA A 94 15.83 -7.80 -0.09
CA ALA A 94 14.90 -6.94 0.65
C ALA A 94 13.45 -7.39 0.49
N SER A 95 13.04 -7.74 -0.74
CA SER A 95 11.68 -8.20 -1.03
C SER A 95 11.32 -9.48 -0.29
N GLU A 96 12.22 -10.45 -0.21
CA GLU A 96 12.03 -11.69 0.55
C GLU A 96 11.84 -11.41 2.05
N MET A 97 12.64 -10.49 2.61
CA MET A 97 12.53 -10.11 4.01
C MET A 97 11.25 -9.32 4.29
N TYR A 98 10.83 -8.41 3.40
CA TYR A 98 9.53 -7.75 3.52
C TYR A 98 8.38 -8.75 3.45
N LYS A 99 8.44 -9.74 2.56
CA LYS A 99 7.43 -10.82 2.51
C LYS A 99 7.39 -11.61 3.82
N LYS A 100 8.53 -12.01 4.37
CA LYS A 100 8.58 -12.68 5.69
C LYS A 100 8.02 -11.79 6.81
N ALA A 101 8.28 -10.48 6.78
CA ALA A 101 7.69 -9.54 7.73
C ALA A 101 6.16 -9.45 7.57
N SER A 102 5.66 -9.47 6.32
CA SER A 102 4.22 -9.52 6.02
C SER A 102 3.55 -10.74 6.64
N ASP A 103 4.14 -11.93 6.46
CA ASP A 103 3.60 -13.18 7.00
C ASP A 103 3.52 -13.15 8.53
N LEU A 104 4.52 -12.56 9.19
CA LEU A 104 4.53 -12.39 10.64
C LEU A 104 3.46 -11.39 11.12
N TYR A 105 3.29 -10.26 10.43
CA TYR A 105 2.22 -9.31 10.74
C TYR A 105 0.82 -9.90 10.51
N GLN A 106 0.66 -10.76 9.49
CA GLN A 106 -0.58 -11.47 9.23
C GLN A 106 -0.86 -12.50 10.34
N ALA A 107 0.14 -13.27 10.76
CA ALA A 107 0.01 -14.20 11.88
C ALA A 107 -0.33 -13.49 13.21
N HIS A 108 0.13 -12.25 13.38
CA HIS A 108 -0.23 -11.40 14.52
C HIS A 108 -1.61 -10.70 14.35
N MET A 109 -2.35 -10.97 13.27
CA MET A 109 -3.66 -10.37 12.98
C MET A 109 -3.61 -8.84 12.80
N THR A 110 -2.55 -8.35 12.13
CA THR A 110 -2.38 -6.94 11.75
C THR A 110 -2.30 -6.78 10.22
N PRO A 111 -3.41 -7.03 9.49
CA PRO A 111 -3.41 -7.10 8.03
C PRO A 111 -2.98 -5.80 7.35
N ASP A 112 -3.15 -4.64 7.99
CA ASP A 112 -2.64 -3.36 7.44
C ASP A 112 -1.14 -3.34 7.30
N ARG A 113 -0.43 -3.78 8.34
CA ARG A 113 1.03 -3.83 8.36
C ARG A 113 1.51 -4.93 7.42
N ALA A 114 0.78 -6.05 7.34
CA ALA A 114 1.08 -7.11 6.38
C ALA A 114 0.96 -6.61 4.93
N GLY A 115 -0.11 -5.89 4.58
CA GLY A 115 -0.30 -5.29 3.26
C GLY A 115 0.76 -4.23 2.93
N GLU A 116 1.10 -3.36 3.89
CA GLU A 116 2.18 -2.39 3.74
C GLU A 116 3.54 -3.06 3.45
N MET A 117 3.82 -4.19 4.11
CA MET A 117 5.05 -4.93 3.83
C MET A 117 5.05 -5.55 2.43
N LEU A 118 3.90 -6.03 1.91
CA LEU A 118 3.80 -6.50 0.53
C LEU A 118 4.02 -5.35 -0.47
N GLU A 119 3.49 -4.16 -0.20
CA GLU A 119 3.79 -2.97 -1.02
C GLU A 119 5.28 -2.62 -0.99
N ASN A 120 5.94 -2.75 0.16
CA ASN A 120 7.38 -2.52 0.28
C ASN A 120 8.19 -3.57 -0.48
N ALA A 121 7.77 -4.83 -0.46
CA ALA A 121 8.37 -5.90 -1.27
C ALA A 121 8.22 -5.60 -2.77
N ALA A 122 7.02 -5.21 -3.20
CA ALA A 122 6.74 -4.83 -4.58
C ALA A 122 7.63 -3.67 -5.04
N ARG A 123 7.69 -2.59 -4.26
CA ARG A 123 8.51 -1.41 -4.56
C ARG A 123 10.00 -1.72 -4.62
N ALA A 124 10.48 -2.66 -3.79
CA ALA A 124 11.86 -3.10 -3.85
C ALA A 124 12.16 -3.81 -5.18
N LEU A 125 11.22 -4.59 -5.72
CA LEU A 125 11.39 -5.32 -6.98
C LEU A 125 11.13 -4.52 -8.24
N GLU A 126 10.39 -3.40 -8.19
CA GLU A 126 10.13 -2.56 -9.37
C GLU A 126 11.35 -2.31 -10.31
N PRO A 127 12.57 -2.01 -9.80
CA PRO A 127 13.73 -1.78 -10.67
C PRO A 127 14.34 -3.06 -11.30
N VAL A 128 14.04 -4.25 -10.78
CA VAL A 128 14.71 -5.51 -11.18
C VAL A 128 13.76 -6.57 -11.75
N SER A 129 12.49 -6.57 -11.33
CA SER A 129 11.45 -7.48 -11.80
C SER A 129 10.08 -6.82 -11.69
N VAL A 130 9.56 -6.38 -12.83
CA VAL A 130 8.21 -5.80 -12.92
C VAL A 130 7.16 -6.84 -12.59
N ASP A 131 7.28 -8.07 -13.10
CA ASP A 131 6.32 -9.14 -12.84
C ASP A 131 6.28 -9.50 -11.36
N GLY A 132 7.44 -9.66 -10.72
CA GLY A 132 7.51 -9.92 -9.28
C GLY A 132 6.96 -8.75 -8.44
N ALA A 133 7.14 -7.50 -8.89
CA ALA A 133 6.52 -6.36 -8.24
C ALA A 133 4.98 -6.39 -8.36
N ILE A 134 4.47 -6.71 -9.55
CA ILE A 134 3.02 -6.85 -9.79
C ILE A 134 2.44 -7.97 -8.94
N ASP A 135 3.11 -9.13 -8.84
CA ASP A 135 2.66 -10.25 -8.01
C ASP A 135 2.48 -9.83 -6.54
N TYR A 136 3.43 -9.08 -5.98
CA TYR A 136 3.31 -8.57 -4.61
C TYR A 136 2.21 -7.50 -4.46
N TYR A 137 2.06 -6.59 -5.43
CA TYR A 137 0.98 -5.60 -5.42
C TYR A 137 -0.41 -6.27 -5.48
N VAL A 138 -0.56 -7.30 -6.32
CA VAL A 138 -1.78 -8.10 -6.42
C VAL A 138 -2.02 -8.88 -5.11
N ALA A 139 -0.98 -9.45 -4.51
CA ALA A 139 -1.09 -10.10 -3.21
C ALA A 139 -1.57 -9.13 -2.12
N ALA A 140 -1.08 -7.88 -2.11
CA ALA A 140 -1.54 -6.84 -1.21
C ALA A 140 -3.02 -6.50 -1.44
N CYS A 141 -3.45 -6.37 -2.71
CA CYS A 141 -4.84 -6.17 -3.07
C CYS A 141 -5.74 -7.32 -2.56
N ASN A 142 -5.32 -8.56 -2.76
CA ASN A 142 -6.06 -9.75 -2.30
C ASN A 142 -6.21 -9.77 -0.77
N LEU A 143 -5.14 -9.45 -0.04
CA LEU A 143 -5.16 -9.39 1.42
C LEU A 143 -6.14 -8.33 1.94
N PHE A 144 -6.12 -7.13 1.36
CA PHE A 144 -7.03 -6.07 1.79
C PHE A 144 -8.50 -6.36 1.46
N GLU A 145 -8.77 -7.02 0.34
CA GLU A 145 -10.12 -7.48 0.02
C GLU A 145 -10.60 -8.58 0.97
N SER A 146 -9.78 -9.59 1.26
CA SER A 146 -10.16 -10.70 2.13
C SER A 146 -10.45 -10.27 3.57
N GLU A 147 -9.80 -9.20 4.02
CA GLU A 147 -9.92 -8.64 5.37
C GLU A 147 -10.94 -7.48 5.44
N ASP A 148 -11.73 -7.27 4.38
CA ASP A 148 -12.72 -6.19 4.24
C ASP A 148 -12.17 -4.78 4.57
N ARG A 149 -10.92 -4.53 4.17
CA ARG A 149 -10.20 -3.27 4.44
C ARG A 149 -10.37 -2.25 3.32
N GLY A 150 -11.58 -2.13 2.77
CA GLY A 150 -11.85 -1.36 1.55
C GLY A 150 -11.28 0.06 1.54
N ARG A 151 -11.33 0.80 2.66
CA ARG A 151 -10.76 2.16 2.74
C ARG A 151 -9.23 2.19 2.65
N PHE A 152 -8.55 1.20 3.23
CA PHE A 152 -7.09 1.09 3.21
C PHE A 152 -6.59 0.52 1.87
N ALA A 153 -7.42 -0.29 1.21
CA ALA A 153 -7.12 -0.92 -0.07
C ALA A 153 -6.96 0.08 -1.23
N VAL A 154 -7.71 1.19 -1.24
CA VAL A 154 -7.83 2.08 -2.42
C VAL A 154 -6.47 2.52 -2.97
N ASP A 155 -5.53 2.91 -2.11
CA ASP A 155 -4.21 3.38 -2.54
C ASP A 155 -3.38 2.24 -3.15
N THR A 156 -3.43 1.05 -2.55
CA THR A 156 -2.79 -0.18 -3.07
C THR A 156 -3.30 -0.54 -4.45
N PHE A 157 -4.63 -0.51 -4.66
CA PHE A 157 -5.25 -0.78 -5.95
C PHE A 157 -4.81 0.23 -7.00
N LYS A 158 -4.80 1.53 -6.66
CA LYS A 158 -4.32 2.59 -7.57
C LYS A 158 -2.85 2.43 -7.96
N LYS A 159 -1.98 2.08 -7.01
CA LYS A 159 -0.57 1.77 -7.29
C LYS A 159 -0.43 0.56 -8.23
N THR A 160 -1.21 -0.50 -7.99
CA THR A 160 -1.23 -1.71 -8.82
C THR A 160 -1.67 -1.40 -10.25
N ILE A 161 -2.76 -0.65 -10.42
CA ILE A 161 -3.24 -0.18 -11.72
C ILE A 161 -2.17 0.66 -12.43
N ALA A 162 -1.54 1.59 -11.69
CA ALA A 162 -0.52 2.48 -12.22
C ALA A 162 0.69 1.71 -12.80
N ILE A 163 1.20 0.70 -12.10
CA ILE A 163 2.32 -0.11 -12.59
C ILE A 163 1.90 -0.99 -13.78
N MET A 164 0.69 -1.55 -13.77
CA MET A 164 0.19 -2.35 -14.89
C MET A 164 0.04 -1.51 -16.17
N ILE A 165 -0.55 -0.31 -16.08
CA ILE A 165 -0.67 0.61 -17.22
C ILE A 165 0.70 1.02 -17.75
N LYS A 166 1.64 1.39 -16.86
CA LYS A 166 3.00 1.80 -17.26
C LYS A 166 3.72 0.70 -18.03
N ASN A 167 3.42 -0.56 -17.74
CA ASN A 167 4.02 -1.73 -18.39
C ASN A 167 3.09 -2.38 -19.43
N LYS A 168 2.08 -1.66 -19.92
CA LYS A 168 1.14 -2.09 -20.98
C LYS A 168 0.35 -3.37 -20.67
N ARG A 169 0.18 -3.73 -19.39
CA ARG A 169 -0.65 -4.86 -18.94
C ARG A 169 -2.11 -4.41 -18.79
N TYR A 170 -2.72 -3.96 -19.89
CA TYR A 170 -4.01 -3.28 -19.86
C TYR A 170 -5.17 -4.18 -19.43
N ALA A 171 -5.21 -5.43 -19.90
CA ALA A 171 -6.26 -6.39 -19.52
C ALA A 171 -6.28 -6.62 -18.00
N GLU A 172 -5.12 -6.88 -17.39
CA GLU A 172 -5.00 -7.05 -15.94
C GLU A 172 -5.29 -5.76 -15.17
N ALA A 173 -4.91 -4.60 -15.71
CA ALA A 173 -5.28 -3.32 -15.10
C ALA A 173 -6.81 -3.15 -15.04
N VAL A 174 -7.54 -3.54 -16.10
CA VAL A 174 -9.00 -3.51 -16.14
C VAL A 174 -9.60 -4.44 -15.07
N ASP A 175 -9.04 -5.64 -14.87
CA ASP A 175 -9.49 -6.56 -13.81
C ASP A 175 -9.33 -5.93 -12.41
N ILE A 176 -8.19 -5.31 -12.14
CA ILE A 176 -7.96 -4.60 -10.87
C ILE A 176 -8.88 -3.37 -10.74
N MET A 177 -9.16 -2.64 -11.81
CA MET A 177 -10.12 -1.52 -11.79
C MET A 177 -11.55 -1.99 -11.47
N HIS A 178 -11.99 -3.13 -12.02
CA HIS A 178 -13.30 -3.70 -11.69
C HIS A 178 -13.42 -4.06 -10.21
N ARG A 179 -12.36 -4.62 -9.64
CA ARG A 179 -12.27 -4.88 -8.20
C ARG A 179 -12.31 -3.58 -7.37
N LEU A 180 -11.56 -2.56 -7.77
CA LEU A 180 -11.59 -1.24 -7.15
C LEU A 180 -13.00 -0.59 -7.22
N SER A 181 -13.72 -0.76 -8.32
CA SER A 181 -15.12 -0.30 -8.43
C SER A 181 -16.03 -0.95 -7.39
N LYS A 182 -15.87 -2.24 -7.11
CA LYS A 182 -16.61 -2.93 -6.04
C LYS A 182 -16.27 -2.37 -4.66
N ILE A 183 -14.99 -2.06 -4.41
CA ILE A 183 -14.55 -1.41 -3.18
C ILE A 183 -15.23 -0.03 -3.05
N TYR A 184 -15.21 0.80 -4.09
CA TYR A 184 -15.85 2.12 -4.07
C TYR A 184 -17.36 2.06 -3.87
N LEU A 185 -18.04 1.06 -4.44
CA LEU A 185 -19.45 0.79 -4.15
C LEU A 185 -19.66 0.46 -2.66
N GLY A 186 -18.87 -0.45 -2.10
CA GLY A 186 -18.99 -0.86 -0.70
C GLY A 186 -18.78 0.28 0.30
N ILE A 187 -17.89 1.23 -0.01
CA ILE A 187 -17.65 2.41 0.85
C ILE A 187 -18.46 3.66 0.44
N ASN A 188 -19.44 3.52 -0.47
CA ASN A 188 -20.30 4.60 -0.98
C ASN A 188 -19.53 5.82 -1.55
N HIS A 189 -18.43 5.58 -2.27
CA HIS A 189 -17.58 6.63 -2.82
C HIS A 189 -17.80 6.82 -4.33
N GLN A 190 -18.90 7.51 -4.66
CA GLN A 190 -19.39 7.68 -6.04
C GLN A 190 -18.38 8.37 -6.98
N GLN A 191 -17.69 9.41 -6.49
CA GLN A 191 -16.73 10.17 -7.30
C GLN A 191 -15.55 9.29 -7.76
N GLY A 192 -15.03 8.42 -6.88
CA GLY A 192 -13.99 7.46 -7.26
C GLY A 192 -14.51 6.37 -8.20
N LEU A 193 -15.76 5.93 -8.00
CA LEU A 193 -16.41 4.98 -8.88
C LEU A 193 -16.53 5.49 -10.32
N ASN A 194 -17.05 6.71 -10.51
CA ASN A 194 -17.21 7.32 -11.84
C ASN A 194 -15.86 7.46 -12.56
N LYS A 195 -14.83 7.93 -11.84
CA LYS A 195 -13.46 8.02 -12.39
C LYS A 195 -12.88 6.66 -12.76
N THR A 196 -13.17 5.62 -11.97
CA THR A 196 -12.71 4.25 -12.26
C THR A 196 -13.40 3.70 -13.51
N TYR A 197 -14.70 3.95 -13.68
CA TYR A 197 -15.42 3.57 -14.90
C TYR A 197 -14.86 4.26 -16.15
N LEU A 198 -14.63 5.58 -16.11
CA LEU A 198 -13.95 6.28 -17.22
C LEU A 198 -12.54 5.70 -17.48
N SER A 199 -11.80 5.37 -16.43
CA SER A 199 -10.47 4.75 -16.56
C SER A 199 -10.52 3.38 -17.23
N ILE A 200 -11.55 2.57 -16.96
CA ILE A 200 -11.77 1.28 -17.61
C ILE A 200 -12.00 1.49 -19.11
N ILE A 201 -12.87 2.44 -19.50
CA ILE A 201 -13.14 2.73 -20.91
C ILE A 201 -11.86 3.16 -21.63
N ILE A 202 -11.10 4.11 -21.07
CA ILE A 202 -9.81 4.55 -21.64
C ILE A 202 -8.84 3.38 -21.80
N THR A 203 -8.77 2.48 -20.81
CA THR A 203 -7.82 1.36 -20.82
C THR A 203 -8.23 0.27 -21.83
N LEU A 204 -9.53 0.02 -22.02
CA LEU A 204 -10.04 -0.90 -23.05
C LEU A 204 -9.81 -0.36 -24.47
N LEU A 205 -9.98 0.96 -24.66
CA LEU A 205 -9.64 1.61 -25.92
C LEU A 205 -8.13 1.52 -26.22
N ALA A 206 -7.28 1.64 -25.19
CA ALA A 206 -5.84 1.41 -25.35
C ALA A 206 -5.47 -0.07 -25.62
N LEU A 207 -6.33 -1.01 -25.23
CA LEU A 207 -6.24 -2.43 -25.56
C LEU A 207 -6.78 -2.74 -26.97
N GLU A 208 -7.29 -1.73 -27.69
CA GLU A 208 -7.94 -1.87 -29.00
C GLU A 208 -9.20 -2.77 -28.95
N ASP A 209 -9.84 -2.87 -27.78
CA ASP A 209 -11.09 -3.63 -27.58
C ASP A 209 -12.29 -2.68 -27.41
N GLU A 210 -12.66 -2.03 -28.52
CA GLU A 210 -13.81 -1.12 -28.58
C GLU A 210 -15.14 -1.82 -28.27
N VAL A 211 -15.24 -3.11 -28.62
CA VAL A 211 -16.46 -3.89 -28.41
C VAL A 211 -16.70 -4.07 -26.92
N GLU A 212 -15.70 -4.49 -26.16
CA GLU A 212 -15.82 -4.61 -24.72
C GLU A 212 -15.95 -3.23 -24.06
N ALA A 213 -15.26 -2.18 -24.56
CA ALA A 213 -15.44 -0.82 -24.06
C ALA A 213 -16.90 -0.34 -24.15
N LYS A 214 -17.57 -0.52 -25.30
CA LYS A 214 -18.99 -0.17 -25.49
C LYS A 214 -19.90 -0.97 -24.56
N LYS A 215 -19.64 -2.27 -24.41
CA LYS A 215 -20.41 -3.15 -23.52
C LYS A 215 -20.30 -2.73 -22.05
N GLN A 216 -19.09 -2.42 -21.58
CA GLN A 216 -18.85 -1.95 -20.22
C GLN A 216 -19.50 -0.58 -19.97
N PHE A 217 -19.40 0.35 -20.92
CA PHE A 217 -20.07 1.65 -20.83
C PHE A 217 -21.59 1.51 -20.68
N GLN A 218 -22.22 0.67 -21.50
CA GLN A 218 -23.66 0.38 -21.40
C GLN A 218 -24.05 -0.20 -20.04
N LEU A 219 -23.24 -1.11 -19.50
CA LEU A 219 -23.45 -1.68 -18.17
C LEU A 219 -23.35 -0.60 -17.07
N PHE A 220 -22.34 0.26 -17.12
CA PHE A 220 -22.16 1.32 -16.13
C PHE A 220 -23.31 2.32 -16.14
N CYS A 221 -23.83 2.67 -17.33
CA CYS A 221 -24.96 3.58 -17.52
C CYS A 221 -26.30 3.07 -16.98
N GLN A 222 -26.41 1.79 -16.58
CA GLN A 222 -27.59 1.29 -15.87
C GLN A 222 -27.72 1.84 -14.45
N ASN A 223 -26.66 2.48 -13.94
CA ASN A 223 -26.61 3.06 -12.60
C ASN A 223 -26.45 4.60 -12.65
N ALA A 224 -26.14 5.21 -11.50
CA ALA A 224 -25.95 6.67 -11.38
C ALA A 224 -24.84 7.25 -12.28
N PHE A 225 -23.99 6.40 -12.87
CA PHE A 225 -22.93 6.83 -13.79
C PHE A 225 -23.48 7.65 -14.98
N ILE A 226 -24.66 7.32 -15.50
CA ILE A 226 -25.25 8.01 -16.66
C ILE A 226 -25.41 9.53 -16.47
N GLN A 227 -25.54 9.99 -15.22
CA GLN A 227 -25.71 11.40 -14.86
C GLN A 227 -24.37 12.12 -14.64
N SER A 228 -23.24 11.40 -14.70
CA SER A 228 -21.92 11.94 -14.43
C SER A 228 -21.28 12.60 -15.65
N GLU A 229 -20.36 13.53 -15.40
CA GLU A 229 -19.55 14.11 -16.48
C GLU A 229 -18.62 13.06 -17.09
N GLU A 230 -18.15 12.08 -16.28
CA GLU A 230 -17.35 10.94 -16.73
C GLU A 230 -18.07 10.08 -17.78
N SER A 231 -19.39 9.92 -17.66
CA SER A 231 -20.21 9.23 -18.66
C SER A 231 -20.28 10.00 -19.97
N ALA A 232 -20.47 11.33 -19.93
CA ALA A 232 -20.47 12.16 -21.12
C ALA A 232 -19.11 12.13 -21.85
N ILE A 233 -18.00 12.12 -21.09
CA ILE A 233 -16.66 11.93 -21.65
C ILE A 233 -16.52 10.55 -22.28
N SER A 234 -16.95 9.49 -21.58
CA SER A 234 -16.87 8.11 -22.07
C SER A 234 -17.64 7.94 -23.39
N SER A 235 -18.85 8.51 -23.48
CA SER A 235 -19.63 8.53 -24.74
C SER A 235 -18.85 9.25 -25.85
N SER A 236 -18.31 10.43 -25.57
CA SER A 236 -17.55 11.21 -26.57
C SER A 236 -16.29 10.48 -27.06
N LEU A 237 -15.63 9.72 -26.18
CA LEU A 237 -14.49 8.87 -26.56
C LEU A 237 -14.94 7.75 -27.49
N LEU A 238 -16.02 7.03 -27.14
CA LEU A 238 -16.55 5.94 -27.96
C LEU A 238 -17.03 6.43 -29.34
N ASP A 239 -17.66 7.60 -29.39
CA ASP A 239 -18.10 8.23 -30.65
C ASP A 239 -16.90 8.57 -31.56
N ALA A 240 -15.82 9.08 -30.97
CA ALA A 240 -14.59 9.38 -31.72
C ALA A 240 -13.97 8.13 -32.34
N PHE A 241 -13.92 7.02 -31.59
CA PHE A 241 -13.42 5.74 -32.09
C PHE A 241 -14.32 5.16 -33.18
N GLU A 242 -15.63 5.17 -32.97
CA GLU A 242 -16.60 4.66 -33.96
C GLU A 242 -16.56 5.42 -35.29
N GLN A 243 -16.31 6.73 -35.24
CA GLN A 243 -16.26 7.59 -36.43
C GLN A 243 -14.86 7.72 -37.04
N GLY A 244 -13.82 7.21 -36.36
CA GLY A 244 -12.43 7.44 -36.77
C GLY A 244 -12.02 8.93 -36.66
N ASP A 245 -12.63 9.69 -35.75
CA ASP A 245 -12.40 11.13 -35.60
C ASP A 245 -11.29 11.41 -34.56
N GLN A 246 -10.05 11.55 -35.05
CA GLN A 246 -8.89 11.86 -34.21
C GLN A 246 -8.94 13.28 -33.61
N ASP A 247 -9.58 14.24 -34.27
CA ASP A 247 -9.66 15.62 -33.78
C ASP A 247 -10.65 15.72 -32.61
N LEU A 248 -11.74 14.94 -32.64
CA LEU A 248 -12.65 14.79 -31.50
C LEU A 248 -11.92 14.11 -30.32
N LEU A 249 -11.19 13.02 -30.57
CA LEU A 249 -10.41 12.34 -29.54
C LEU A 249 -9.41 13.31 -28.87
N ASP A 250 -8.61 14.02 -29.66
CA ASP A 250 -7.62 15.00 -29.19
C ASP A 250 -8.24 16.11 -28.31
N GLN A 251 -9.48 16.53 -28.62
CA GLN A 251 -10.22 17.52 -27.83
C GLN A 251 -10.72 16.93 -26.51
N VAL A 252 -11.30 15.73 -26.54
CA VAL A 252 -11.91 15.09 -25.36
C VAL A 252 -10.86 14.77 -24.30
N VAL A 253 -9.69 14.24 -24.69
CA VAL A 253 -8.62 13.81 -23.75
C VAL A 253 -7.93 14.99 -23.05
N ARG A 254 -8.13 16.22 -23.54
CA ARG A 254 -7.64 17.47 -22.92
C ARG A 254 -8.60 18.06 -21.90
N ARG A 255 -9.81 17.52 -21.77
CA ARG A 255 -10.81 18.04 -20.82
C ARG A 255 -10.34 17.82 -19.38
N PRO A 256 -10.64 18.76 -18.45
CA PRO A 256 -10.18 18.68 -17.06
C PRO A 256 -10.48 17.34 -16.36
N ILE A 257 -11.67 16.79 -16.59
CA ILE A 257 -12.12 15.49 -16.03
C ILE A 257 -11.12 14.36 -16.34
N VAL A 258 -10.62 14.30 -17.58
CA VAL A 258 -9.63 13.31 -18.01
C VAL A 258 -8.27 13.61 -17.41
N THR A 259 -7.86 14.88 -17.41
CA THR A 259 -6.54 15.27 -16.87
C THR A 259 -6.42 15.13 -15.36
N TYR A 260 -7.54 15.07 -14.63
CA TYR A 260 -7.62 14.85 -13.18
C TYR A 260 -7.82 13.37 -12.79
N LEU A 261 -7.74 12.45 -13.76
CA LEU A 261 -7.59 11.02 -13.48
C LEU A 261 -6.19 10.73 -12.92
N ASP A 262 -5.99 9.50 -12.43
CA ASP A 262 -4.66 9.06 -12.02
C ASP A 262 -3.66 9.23 -13.18
N ASN A 263 -2.45 9.71 -12.87
CA ASN A 263 -1.49 10.23 -13.85
C ASN A 263 -1.21 9.25 -15.01
N ASN A 264 -1.10 7.95 -14.73
CA ASN A 264 -0.86 6.95 -15.77
C ASN A 264 -2.07 6.76 -16.71
N VAL A 265 -3.29 6.84 -16.20
CA VAL A 265 -4.51 6.81 -17.03
C VAL A 265 -4.62 8.08 -17.86
N ALA A 266 -4.38 9.25 -17.26
CA ALA A 266 -4.41 10.52 -17.98
C ALA A 266 -3.35 10.59 -19.10
N LYS A 267 -2.16 10.04 -18.87
CA LYS A 267 -1.13 9.88 -19.92
C LYS A 267 -1.58 8.89 -20.99
N LEU A 268 -2.06 7.71 -20.59
CA LEU A 268 -2.56 6.69 -21.51
C LEU A 268 -3.63 7.25 -22.45
N SER A 269 -4.56 8.05 -21.92
CA SER A 269 -5.62 8.69 -22.74
C SER A 269 -5.09 9.58 -23.87
N ARG A 270 -3.86 10.09 -23.78
CA ARG A 270 -3.24 10.91 -24.83
C ARG A 270 -2.41 10.09 -25.80
N GLU A 271 -2.16 8.82 -25.47
CA GLU A 271 -1.36 7.89 -26.28
C GLU A 271 -2.24 7.05 -27.22
N ILE A 272 -3.53 6.90 -26.91
CA ILE A 272 -4.49 6.17 -27.76
C ILE A 272 -4.77 6.91 -29.07
N GLN A 273 -5.08 6.15 -30.13
CA GLN A 273 -5.41 6.67 -31.47
C GLN A 273 -6.66 5.96 -31.98
N VAL A 274 -7.47 6.67 -32.76
CA VAL A 274 -8.63 6.06 -33.43
C VAL A 274 -8.17 5.14 -34.57
N PRO A 275 -8.88 4.04 -34.87
CA PRO A 275 -8.54 3.17 -35.99
C PRO A 275 -8.51 3.95 -37.31
N GLY A 276 -7.44 3.79 -38.09
CA GLY A 276 -7.27 4.45 -39.38
C GLY A 276 -6.86 5.92 -39.33
N GLY A 277 -6.62 6.49 -38.14
CA GLY A 277 -6.04 7.82 -37.98
C GLY A 277 -4.62 7.90 -38.54
N LEU A 278 -4.34 8.92 -39.37
CA LEU A 278 -2.97 9.21 -39.80
C LEU A 278 -2.15 9.62 -38.56
N SER A 279 -1.08 8.88 -38.24
CA SER A 279 -0.15 9.28 -37.18
C SER A 279 0.36 10.69 -37.45
N LYS A 280 0.07 11.65 -36.55
CA LYS A 280 0.63 13.01 -36.65
C LYS A 280 2.16 12.90 -36.74
N PRO A 281 2.82 13.49 -37.76
CA PRO A 281 4.27 13.52 -37.80
C PRO A 281 4.81 14.24 -36.56
N PRO A 282 5.98 13.82 -36.03
CA PRO A 282 6.56 14.46 -34.87
C PRO A 282 6.73 15.96 -35.11
N PRO A 283 6.54 16.82 -34.09
CA PRO A 283 6.60 18.26 -34.27
C PRO A 283 7.98 18.67 -34.79
N THR A 284 8.02 19.13 -36.04
CA THR A 284 9.20 19.74 -36.66
C THR A 284 9.65 20.90 -35.78
N THR A 285 10.85 20.79 -35.21
CA THR A 285 11.48 21.86 -34.44
C THR A 285 11.76 23.00 -35.40
N TYR A 286 10.87 24.00 -35.44
CA TYR A 286 11.12 25.24 -36.15
C TYR A 286 12.23 26.00 -35.40
N ILE A 287 13.44 26.00 -35.97
CA ILE A 287 14.54 26.84 -35.51
C ILE A 287 14.39 28.18 -36.25
N PRO A 288 13.97 29.27 -35.59
CA PRO A 288 13.94 30.58 -36.23
C PRO A 288 15.36 31.03 -36.60
N PRO A 289 15.55 31.72 -37.74
CA PRO A 289 16.87 32.20 -38.14
C PRO A 289 17.40 33.24 -37.15
N PRO A 290 18.73 33.29 -36.91
CA PRO A 290 19.33 34.22 -35.97
C PRO A 290 19.17 35.67 -36.44
N LYS A 291 18.84 36.56 -35.50
CA LYS A 291 18.69 38.00 -35.76
C LYS A 291 20.05 38.66 -36.06
N PRO A 292 20.12 39.69 -36.92
CA PRO A 292 21.37 40.38 -37.23
C PRO A 292 21.92 41.13 -36.01
N ILE A 293 23.24 41.02 -35.78
CA ILE A 293 23.96 41.69 -34.70
C ILE A 293 24.26 43.14 -35.12
N THR A 294 23.63 44.12 -34.47
CA THR A 294 24.05 45.52 -34.52
C THR A 294 25.22 45.74 -33.59
N SER A 295 26.37 46.12 -34.15
CA SER A 295 27.59 46.45 -33.42
C SER A 295 27.45 47.80 -32.72
N ASN A 296 27.73 47.86 -31.42
CA ASN A 296 28.11 49.10 -30.75
C ASN A 296 29.36 48.83 -29.91
N ASN A 297 30.46 49.45 -30.34
CA ASN A 297 31.69 49.62 -29.57
C ASN A 297 31.44 50.66 -28.49
N ASP A 298 31.76 50.36 -27.22
CA ASP A 298 32.74 51.16 -26.49
C ASP A 298 33.08 50.60 -25.09
N ARG A 299 34.39 50.66 -24.82
CA ARG A 299 35.08 50.81 -23.51
C ARG A 299 35.32 49.60 -22.59
N LEU A 300 36.51 49.02 -22.80
CA LEU A 300 37.60 48.71 -21.85
C LEU A 300 37.29 48.83 -20.33
N GLN A 301 37.44 47.72 -19.59
CA GLN A 301 38.50 47.49 -18.58
C GLN A 301 38.34 46.13 -17.87
N GLY A 302 39.42 45.34 -17.83
CA GLY A 302 39.88 44.62 -16.62
C GLY A 302 39.26 43.27 -16.21
N HIS A 303 40.12 42.24 -16.27
CA HIS A 303 40.24 41.07 -15.38
C HIS A 303 39.36 39.81 -15.55
N GLU A 304 40.11 38.72 -15.82
CA GLU A 304 40.05 37.38 -15.22
C GLU A 304 38.92 36.41 -15.58
N GLN A 305 39.31 35.39 -16.35
CA GLN A 305 38.58 34.16 -16.58
C GLN A 305 38.39 33.37 -15.27
N LYS A 306 37.13 33.15 -14.88
CA LYS A 306 36.70 32.01 -14.10
C LYS A 306 35.53 31.33 -14.81
N ASN A 307 35.66 30.02 -14.96
CA ASN A 307 34.66 29.14 -15.55
C ASN A 307 33.50 28.96 -14.55
N ASP A 308 32.31 29.43 -14.89
CA ASP A 308 31.07 29.16 -14.13
C ASP A 308 30.00 28.52 -15.01
N PHE A 309 29.49 27.38 -14.54
CA PHE A 309 28.29 26.69 -15.00
C PHE A 309 27.03 27.49 -14.62
N PRO A 310 25.93 27.47 -15.41
CA PRO A 310 24.75 28.25 -15.12
C PRO A 310 23.96 27.74 -13.89
N ILE A 311 23.73 28.65 -12.96
CA ILE A 311 22.85 28.53 -11.80
C ILE A 311 21.38 28.48 -12.27
N TYR A 312 20.65 27.46 -11.82
CA TYR A 312 19.21 27.33 -11.99
C TYR A 312 18.47 28.09 -10.86
N ASN A 313 17.40 28.79 -11.23
CA ASN A 313 16.64 29.78 -10.48
C ASN A 313 16.19 29.37 -9.06
N GLN A 314 16.45 30.26 -8.09
CA GLN A 314 16.14 30.11 -6.66
C GLN A 314 14.72 30.61 -6.28
N HIS A 315 13.90 31.05 -7.24
CA HIS A 315 12.58 31.64 -6.97
C HIS A 315 11.40 30.65 -6.89
N GLN A 316 11.62 29.34 -7.13
CA GLN A 316 10.55 28.33 -6.99
C GLN A 316 10.51 27.68 -5.61
N ASN A 317 11.55 27.78 -4.78
CA ASN A 317 11.55 27.14 -3.46
C ASN A 317 10.80 27.94 -2.38
N ASP A 318 10.71 29.27 -2.50
CA ASP A 318 10.06 30.10 -1.47
C ASP A 318 8.54 29.92 -1.45
N SER A 319 7.92 29.69 -2.61
CA SER A 319 6.47 29.45 -2.71
C SER A 319 6.06 28.08 -2.14
N TYR A 320 6.91 27.05 -2.29
CA TYR A 320 6.68 25.73 -1.69
C TYR A 320 6.96 25.69 -0.18
N PHE A 321 7.82 26.57 0.34
CA PHE A 321 8.12 26.62 1.77
C PHE A 321 7.05 27.37 2.57
N LEU A 322 6.51 28.47 2.01
CA LEU A 322 5.42 29.25 2.63
C LEU A 322 4.10 28.46 2.70
N HIS A 323 3.74 27.74 1.64
CA HIS A 323 2.50 26.95 1.61
C HIS A 323 2.49 25.81 2.64
N ASN A 324 3.66 25.22 2.93
CA ASN A 324 3.78 24.15 3.93
C ASN A 324 3.82 24.68 5.39
N GLN A 325 4.20 25.93 5.62
CA GLN A 325 4.09 26.55 6.95
C GLN A 325 2.65 26.94 7.28
N GLU A 326 1.88 27.46 6.32
CA GLU A 326 0.46 27.77 6.51
C GLU A 326 -0.38 26.51 6.80
N GLN A 327 -0.10 25.39 6.12
CA GLN A 327 -0.78 24.13 6.41
C GLN A 327 -0.42 23.56 7.78
N LYS A 328 0.82 23.72 8.25
CA LYS A 328 1.22 23.32 9.62
C LYS A 328 0.60 24.21 10.70
N GLY A 329 0.45 25.52 10.45
CA GLY A 329 -0.27 26.43 11.33
C GLY A 329 -1.74 26.04 11.50
N ASN A 330 -2.43 25.74 10.40
CA ASN A 330 -3.83 25.33 10.43
C ASN A 330 -4.08 23.97 11.11
N LEU A 331 -3.12 23.03 11.00
CA LEU A 331 -3.23 21.74 11.71
C LEU A 331 -3.02 21.89 13.23
N ASN A 332 -2.11 22.76 13.66
CA ASN A 332 -1.86 23.01 15.08
C ASN A 332 -3.06 23.72 15.73
N ASP A 333 -3.64 24.72 15.06
CA ASP A 333 -4.86 25.40 15.53
C ASP A 333 -6.06 24.44 15.65
N PHE A 334 -6.17 23.47 14.75
CA PHE A 334 -7.22 22.45 14.81
C PHE A 334 -7.00 21.46 15.96
N ALA A 335 -5.75 21.05 16.20
CA ALA A 335 -5.39 20.18 17.31
C ALA A 335 -5.62 20.86 18.67
N GLU A 336 -5.30 22.14 18.79
CA GLU A 336 -5.48 22.92 20.02
C GLU A 336 -6.95 23.17 20.33
N LYS A 337 -7.78 23.50 19.33
CA LYS A 337 -9.25 23.60 19.48
C LYS A 337 -9.88 22.27 19.91
N LYS A 338 -9.39 21.15 19.37
CA LYS A 338 -9.89 19.81 19.73
C LYS A 338 -9.47 19.40 21.15
N SER A 339 -8.26 19.75 21.57
CA SER A 339 -7.76 19.53 22.94
C SER A 339 -8.57 20.33 23.97
N ASN A 340 -8.81 21.61 23.70
CA ASN A 340 -9.59 22.48 24.60
C ASN A 340 -11.05 22.03 24.70
N SER A 341 -11.66 21.58 23.59
CA SER A 341 -13.01 20.99 23.62
C SER A 341 -13.08 19.68 24.42
N LEU A 342 -12.01 18.88 24.46
CA LEU A 342 -11.97 17.64 25.24
C LEU A 342 -11.80 17.96 26.75
N HIS A 343 -10.99 18.96 27.06
CA HIS A 343 -10.76 19.42 28.44
C HIS A 343 -12.06 19.99 29.05
N ASP A 344 -12.82 20.78 28.29
CA ASP A 344 -14.11 21.33 28.72
C ASP A 344 -15.20 20.24 28.91
N GLN A 345 -15.13 19.14 28.16
CA GLN A 345 -16.03 18.00 28.33
C GLN A 345 -15.68 17.18 29.59
N LEU A 346 -14.40 17.03 29.91
CA LEU A 346 -13.95 16.32 31.10
C LEU A 346 -14.27 17.10 32.38
N GLN A 347 -14.10 18.43 32.40
CA GLN A 347 -14.48 19.26 33.55
C GLN A 347 -15.99 19.32 33.82
N LYS A 348 -16.84 19.10 32.81
CA LYS A 348 -18.30 19.03 32.99
C LYS A 348 -18.77 17.70 33.57
N ASN A 349 -18.04 16.62 33.33
CA ASN A 349 -18.38 15.29 33.84
C ASN A 349 -17.93 15.07 35.30
N ASP A 350 -16.88 15.77 35.74
CA ASP A 350 -16.35 15.68 37.11
C ASP A 350 -17.23 16.39 38.17
N LYS A 351 -18.27 17.14 37.76
CA LYS A 351 -19.23 17.81 38.65
C LYS A 351 -20.50 16.99 38.93
N ARG A 352 -20.52 15.68 38.61
CA ARG A 352 -21.67 14.79 38.86
C ARG A 352 -21.29 13.50 39.59
N LEU A 353 -20.65 13.62 40.75
CA LEU A 353 -20.60 12.53 41.73
C LEU A 353 -21.41 12.96 42.98
N PRO A 354 -22.46 12.23 43.37
CA PRO A 354 -23.08 12.44 44.67
C PRO A 354 -22.27 11.75 45.78
N ASP A 355 -22.22 12.46 46.90
CA ASP A 355 -21.51 12.22 48.15
C ASP A 355 -21.72 10.81 48.73
N GLU A 356 -20.62 10.10 49.02
CA GLU A 356 -20.61 8.90 49.88
C GLU A 356 -20.84 9.36 51.34
N ASN A 357 -22.09 9.48 51.79
CA ASN A 357 -22.54 9.31 53.18
C ASN A 357 -24.00 9.79 53.38
N ALA A 358 -24.99 8.91 53.18
CA ALA A 358 -26.33 9.10 53.73
C ALA A 358 -27.08 7.75 53.90
N PRO A 359 -27.64 7.42 55.09
CA PRO A 359 -28.44 6.22 55.30
C PRO A 359 -29.96 6.48 55.19
N TYR A 360 -30.74 5.39 55.16
CA TYR A 360 -32.22 5.24 55.31
C TYR A 360 -33.11 5.42 54.04
N ASN A 361 -34.26 4.75 53.84
CA ASN A 361 -35.03 3.73 54.56
C ASN A 361 -36.00 3.03 53.56
N ILE A 362 -36.48 1.85 53.91
CA ILE A 362 -37.53 1.09 53.22
C ILE A 362 -38.91 1.55 53.73
N SER A 363 -39.83 1.93 52.82
CA SER A 363 -41.29 1.69 52.97
C SER A 363 -42.09 2.24 51.78
N ASP A 364 -42.98 1.38 51.28
CA ASP A 364 -44.29 1.66 50.68
C ASP A 364 -44.42 2.53 49.43
N LYS A 365 -44.75 1.88 48.29
CA LYS A 365 -46.15 1.77 47.86
C LYS A 365 -46.31 0.77 46.72
N ALA A 366 -47.21 -0.17 46.95
CA ALA A 366 -47.69 -1.16 46.01
C ALA A 366 -48.64 -0.54 44.98
N GLU A 367 -48.56 -1.01 43.73
CA GLU A 367 -49.67 -0.99 42.79
C GLU A 367 -49.78 -2.36 42.11
N VAL A 368 -51.02 -2.78 41.92
CA VAL A 368 -51.51 -4.15 41.81
C VAL A 368 -51.79 -4.51 40.33
N LEU A 369 -51.14 -5.59 39.85
CA LEU A 369 -51.58 -6.70 38.95
C LEU A 369 -52.39 -6.40 37.64
N PRO A 370 -52.22 -7.17 36.54
CA PRO A 370 -52.47 -8.61 36.57
C PRO A 370 -51.54 -9.56 35.79
N THR A 371 -51.50 -10.77 36.33
CA THR A 371 -51.00 -12.05 35.84
C THR A 371 -51.74 -12.60 34.62
N GLY A 372 -51.00 -13.27 33.73
CA GLY A 372 -51.55 -14.29 32.84
C GLY A 372 -50.77 -14.46 31.53
N ASP A 373 -49.79 -15.37 31.52
CA ASP A 373 -49.76 -16.53 30.62
C ASP A 373 -48.36 -17.15 30.54
N GLN A 374 -48.26 -18.38 31.06
CA GLN A 374 -47.11 -19.26 30.91
C GLN A 374 -47.16 -19.89 29.52
N ILE A 375 -46.10 -19.69 28.74
CA ILE A 375 -45.82 -20.53 27.56
C ILE A 375 -44.53 -21.29 27.83
N HIS A 376 -44.68 -22.60 27.97
CA HIS A 376 -43.61 -23.60 27.96
C HIS A 376 -42.83 -23.53 26.64
N LEU A 377 -41.50 -23.43 26.73
CA LEU A 377 -40.59 -23.74 25.62
C LEU A 377 -39.75 -24.98 25.98
N PRO A 378 -39.78 -26.04 25.15
CA PRO A 378 -39.03 -27.26 25.41
C PRO A 378 -37.57 -27.15 24.93
N SER A 379 -36.70 -27.77 25.72
CA SER A 379 -35.29 -28.02 25.48
C SER A 379 -35.10 -28.87 24.22
N SER A 380 -34.27 -28.42 23.28
CA SER A 380 -33.79 -29.27 22.18
C SER A 380 -32.28 -29.50 22.31
N THR A 381 -31.96 -30.73 22.68
CA THR A 381 -30.66 -31.36 22.58
C THR A 381 -30.40 -31.74 21.13
N THR A 382 -29.32 -31.22 20.54
CA THR A 382 -28.82 -31.65 19.23
C THR A 382 -27.86 -32.83 19.40
N PRO A 383 -28.02 -33.94 18.66
CA PRO A 383 -27.03 -35.02 18.62
C PRO A 383 -25.99 -34.77 17.52
N VAL A 384 -24.73 -34.96 17.88
CA VAL A 384 -23.55 -35.02 16.99
C VAL A 384 -23.58 -36.32 16.17
N PRO A 385 -23.36 -36.29 14.84
CA PRO A 385 -23.20 -37.51 14.05
C PRO A 385 -21.78 -38.09 14.14
N PRO A 386 -21.59 -39.42 14.06
CA PRO A 386 -20.32 -40.07 14.29
C PRO A 386 -19.38 -40.02 13.07
N SER A 387 -18.09 -39.99 13.41
CA SER A 387 -16.94 -40.15 12.53
C SER A 387 -16.86 -41.55 11.93
N HIS A 388 -16.90 -41.64 10.60
CA HIS A 388 -16.47 -42.83 9.89
C HIS A 388 -15.01 -42.66 9.44
N SER A 389 -14.13 -43.36 10.15
CA SER A 389 -12.78 -43.68 9.73
C SER A 389 -12.85 -44.80 8.68
N ASN A 390 -12.36 -44.53 7.48
CA ASN A 390 -12.13 -45.56 6.49
C ASN A 390 -10.68 -46.02 6.56
N SER A 391 -10.54 -47.33 6.65
CA SER A 391 -9.30 -48.08 6.78
C SER A 391 -8.71 -48.40 5.41
N ASN A 392 -7.38 -48.47 5.40
CA ASN A 392 -6.45 -49.07 4.45
C ASN A 392 -7.04 -50.09 3.45
N GLN A 393 -6.66 -49.92 2.18
CA GLN A 393 -6.25 -51.04 1.34
C GLN A 393 -4.91 -50.73 0.64
N ASN A 394 -3.92 -51.53 1.02
CA ASN A 394 -2.65 -51.75 0.36
C ASN A 394 -2.84 -52.34 -1.04
N THR A 395 -2.12 -51.80 -2.02
CA THR A 395 -1.58 -52.50 -3.21
C THR A 395 -0.21 -51.82 -3.44
N SER A 396 0.94 -52.39 -3.05
CA SER A 396 1.67 -53.53 -3.64
C SER A 396 1.73 -53.44 -5.17
N ILE A 397 2.70 -52.69 -5.70
CA ILE A 397 3.31 -52.96 -7.00
C ILE A 397 4.83 -52.89 -6.82
N GLU A 398 5.47 -53.84 -7.48
CA GLU A 398 6.82 -54.37 -7.30
C GLU A 398 7.95 -53.38 -7.63
N GLU A 399 9.04 -53.56 -6.91
CA GLU A 399 10.39 -53.18 -7.29
C GLU A 399 10.82 -54.00 -8.53
N ASP A 400 11.36 -53.35 -9.55
CA ASP A 400 12.26 -54.02 -10.50
C ASP A 400 13.59 -53.26 -10.51
N ASN A 401 14.55 -53.82 -9.78
CA ASN A 401 15.96 -53.45 -9.80
C ASN A 401 16.64 -54.22 -10.93
N GLY A 402 16.97 -53.54 -12.02
CA GLY A 402 17.84 -54.04 -13.07
C GLY A 402 19.16 -53.27 -13.10
N GLU A 403 20.17 -53.81 -12.41
CA GLU A 403 21.57 -53.40 -12.50
C GLU A 403 22.29 -54.16 -13.64
N LEU A 404 23.24 -53.47 -14.29
CA LEU A 404 24.48 -53.98 -14.94
C LEU A 404 24.39 -54.71 -16.30
N CYS A 405 24.71 -53.97 -17.37
CA CYS A 405 25.92 -54.15 -18.21
C CYS A 405 26.22 -52.87 -19.00
#